data_AF-A0A8H4QS87-F1
#
_entry.id   AF-A0A8H4QS87-F1
#
_cell.length_a   1.000
_cell.length_b   1.000
_cell.length_c   1.000
_cell.angle_alpha   90.00
_cell.angle_beta   90.00
_cell.angle_gamma   90.00
#
_symmetry.space_group_name_H-M   'P 1'
#
loop_
_entity.id
_entity.type
_entity.pdbx_description
1 polymer ?
#
loop_
_entity_poly.entity_id
_entity_poly.type
_entity_poly.pdbx_seq_one_letter_code
_entity_poly.pdbx_strand_id
1 'polypeptide(L)'
;MEVPDTTPYYKKLQKFLIRQKDYVCKTIPDNIYQCLNASAGWIIRFITSIKPLEKKRYNIVKLFTDAIMLFIKRLDAMVEEDRIPPDAMRVPTFYAMEAKENENTPLAVTCAIAVVFGAIHCAGWAFRFQTPADAWMWRVSSAIITVIPFAAVVVGVCFSMFLVHSSALHIFKRLLGYILLAAGGFTVFTLPLYILARFVLLAEALAGMRRLLPGAFDVVEWSDFFPHI
;
A
#
# COMPACT_ATOMS: atom_id res chain seq x y z
N MET A 1 48.24 -7.06 -2.09
CA MET A 1 46.79 -7.24 -1.88
C MET A 1 46.21 -7.85 -3.13
N GLU A 2 45.93 -9.15 -3.11
CA GLU A 2 45.26 -9.83 -4.23
C GLU A 2 43.78 -9.40 -4.29
N VAL A 3 43.34 -8.98 -5.46
CA VAL A 3 41.94 -8.66 -5.74
C VAL A 3 41.19 -9.99 -5.83
N PRO A 4 40.13 -10.22 -5.03
CA PRO A 4 39.42 -11.49 -5.03
C PRO A 4 38.72 -11.74 -6.37
N ASP A 5 38.85 -12.96 -6.88
CA ASP A 5 38.21 -13.39 -8.14
C ASP A 5 36.68 -13.38 -8.01
N THR A 6 36.04 -12.44 -8.72
CA THR A 6 34.58 -12.22 -8.71
C THR A 6 33.85 -13.02 -9.79
N THR A 7 34.56 -13.79 -10.60
CA THR A 7 34.01 -14.61 -11.69
C THR A 7 32.87 -15.57 -11.27
N PRO A 8 32.90 -16.21 -10.09
CA PRO A 8 31.82 -17.09 -9.64
C PRO A 8 30.51 -16.33 -9.36
N TYR A 9 30.61 -15.10 -8.86
CA TYR A 9 29.46 -14.26 -8.52
C TYR A 9 28.77 -13.73 -9.78
N TYR A 10 29.55 -13.35 -10.79
CA TYR A 10 29.04 -12.90 -12.09
C TYR A 10 28.21 -13.99 -12.78
N LYS A 11 28.69 -15.24 -12.79
CA LYS A 11 27.94 -16.38 -13.35
C LYS A 11 26.62 -16.63 -12.61
N LYS A 12 26.58 -16.40 -11.30
CA LYS A 12 25.36 -16.58 -10.49
C LYS A 12 24.33 -15.46 -10.73
N LEU A 13 24.80 -14.22 -10.89
CA LEU A 13 23.95 -13.08 -11.23
C LEU A 13 23.38 -13.20 -12.65
N GLN A 14 24.20 -13.58 -13.65
CA GLN A 14 23.71 -13.84 -15.01
C GLN A 14 22.63 -14.93 -15.03
N LYS A 15 22.85 -16.05 -14.32
CA LYS A 15 21.85 -17.12 -14.22
C LYS A 15 20.55 -16.68 -13.52
N PHE A 16 20.61 -15.74 -12.59
CA PHE A 16 19.44 -15.17 -11.93
C PHE A 16 18.68 -14.22 -12.86
N LEU A 17 19.40 -13.32 -13.55
CA LEU A 17 18.81 -12.37 -14.50
C LEU A 17 18.16 -13.07 -15.69
N ILE A 18 18.78 -14.15 -16.20
CA ILE A 18 18.19 -14.99 -17.26
C ILE A 18 16.88 -15.63 -16.76
N ARG A 19 16.88 -16.19 -15.54
CA ARG A 19 15.66 -16.78 -14.94
C ARG A 19 14.54 -15.77 -14.72
N GLN A 20 14.87 -14.54 -14.32
CA GLN A 20 13.89 -13.47 -14.17
C GLN A 20 13.31 -13.05 -15.53
N LYS A 21 14.15 -12.95 -16.57
CA LYS A 21 13.71 -12.68 -17.94
C LYS A 21 12.73 -13.74 -18.44
N ASP A 22 13.05 -15.02 -18.22
CA ASP A 22 12.21 -16.15 -18.66
C ASP A 22 10.87 -16.19 -17.91
N TYR A 23 10.83 -15.79 -16.64
CA TYR A 23 9.60 -15.70 -15.85
C TYR A 23 8.71 -14.55 -16.32
N VAL A 24 9.29 -13.36 -16.52
CA VAL A 24 8.56 -12.17 -16.99
C VAL A 24 8.00 -12.36 -18.41
N CYS A 25 8.74 -13.02 -19.31
CA CYS A 25 8.24 -13.35 -20.66
C CYS A 25 7.10 -14.38 -20.67
N LYS A 26 6.94 -15.21 -19.64
CA LYS A 26 5.85 -16.20 -19.58
C LYS A 26 4.56 -15.64 -19.00
N THR A 27 4.65 -14.60 -18.16
CA THR A 27 3.50 -14.07 -17.41
C THR A 27 2.88 -12.84 -18.08
N ILE A 28 3.63 -12.10 -18.91
CA ILE A 28 3.19 -10.83 -19.48
C ILE A 28 2.97 -10.96 -21.01
N PRO A 29 1.82 -10.53 -21.56
CA PRO A 29 1.59 -10.50 -23.01
C PRO A 29 2.67 -9.71 -23.76
N ASP A 30 3.11 -10.19 -24.93
CA ASP A 30 4.29 -9.70 -25.66
C ASP A 30 4.28 -8.18 -25.93
N ASN A 31 3.09 -7.59 -26.10
CA ASN A 31 2.89 -6.15 -26.33
C ASN A 31 3.21 -5.30 -25.08
N ILE A 32 2.86 -5.77 -23.88
CA ILE A 32 3.14 -5.11 -22.60
C ILE A 32 4.60 -5.31 -22.22
N TYR A 33 5.17 -6.48 -22.49
CA TYR A 33 6.60 -6.75 -22.28
C TYR A 33 7.48 -5.79 -23.10
N GLN A 34 7.16 -5.56 -24.38
CA GLN A 34 7.91 -4.60 -25.20
C GLN A 34 7.80 -3.16 -24.66
N CYS A 35 6.61 -2.75 -24.20
CA CYS A 35 6.39 -1.43 -23.62
C CYS A 35 7.15 -1.24 -22.29
N LEU A 36 7.17 -2.25 -21.42
CA LEU A 36 7.94 -2.25 -20.16
C LEU A 36 9.44 -2.25 -20.41
N ASN A 37 9.92 -3.02 -21.39
CA ASN A 37 11.34 -3.08 -21.70
C ASN A 37 11.83 -1.78 -22.36
N ALA A 38 10.98 -1.13 -23.16
CA ALA A 38 11.26 0.21 -23.72
C ALA A 38 11.26 1.31 -22.65
N SER A 39 10.35 1.25 -21.68
CA SER A 39 10.20 2.28 -20.63
C SER A 39 11.09 2.08 -19.40
N ALA A 40 11.52 0.85 -19.10
CA ALA A 40 12.34 0.50 -17.93
C ALA A 40 13.75 -0.02 -18.28
N GLY A 41 14.09 -0.18 -19.56
CA GLY A 41 15.41 -0.62 -19.99
C GLY A 41 16.56 0.28 -19.53
N TRP A 42 16.28 1.58 -19.35
CA TRP A 42 17.22 2.54 -18.77
C TRP A 42 17.44 2.33 -17.27
N ILE A 43 16.45 1.83 -16.51
CA ILE A 43 16.57 1.51 -15.08
C ILE A 43 17.50 0.31 -14.91
N ILE A 44 17.33 -0.73 -15.72
CA ILE A 44 18.22 -1.89 -15.72
C ILE A 44 19.64 -1.45 -16.09
N ARG A 45 19.79 -0.65 -17.16
CA ARG A 45 21.10 -0.10 -17.57
C ARG A 45 21.72 0.78 -16.48
N PHE A 46 20.93 1.61 -15.82
CA PHE A 46 21.35 2.46 -14.70
C PHE A 46 21.81 1.61 -13.53
N ILE A 47 21.01 0.63 -13.07
CA ILE A 47 21.37 -0.33 -12.01
C ILE A 47 22.67 -1.08 -12.36
N THR A 48 22.83 -1.51 -13.60
CA THR A 48 24.06 -2.19 -14.07
C THR A 48 25.24 -1.24 -14.29
N SER A 49 25.00 0.06 -14.45
CA SER A 49 26.02 1.10 -14.65
C SER A 49 26.53 1.67 -13.33
N ILE A 50 25.85 1.41 -12.21
CA ILE A 50 26.39 1.73 -10.90
C ILE A 50 27.61 0.82 -10.68
N LYS A 51 28.82 1.41 -10.74
CA LYS A 51 30.12 0.82 -10.38
C LYS A 51 29.99 -0.09 -9.15
N PRO A 52 30.83 -1.14 -8.98
CA PRO A 52 30.62 -2.21 -8.01
C PRO A 52 30.23 -1.63 -6.66
N LEU A 53 28.93 -1.70 -6.37
CA LEU A 53 28.37 -1.28 -5.11
C LEU A 53 29.07 -2.15 -4.07
N GLU A 54 29.71 -1.51 -3.08
CA GLU A 54 30.24 -2.23 -1.92
C GLU A 54 29.21 -3.26 -1.48
N LYS A 55 29.66 -4.48 -1.16
CA LYS A 55 28.82 -5.64 -0.82
C LYS A 55 27.64 -5.30 0.11
N LYS A 56 27.84 -4.34 1.02
CA LYS A 56 26.81 -3.78 1.92
C LYS A 56 25.68 -3.06 1.17
N ARG A 57 26.00 -2.19 0.20
CA ARG A 57 25.01 -1.45 -0.62
C ARG A 57 24.23 -2.38 -1.54
N TYR A 58 24.88 -3.39 -2.14
CA TYR A 58 24.19 -4.41 -2.95
C TYR A 58 23.18 -5.22 -2.11
N ASN A 59 23.58 -5.67 -0.92
CA ASN A 59 22.68 -6.44 -0.04
C ASN A 59 21.46 -5.63 0.41
N ILE A 60 21.64 -4.34 0.68
CA ILE A 60 20.53 -3.44 1.03
C ILE A 60 19.57 -3.30 -0.17
N VAL A 61 20.09 -2.97 -1.36
CA VAL A 61 19.25 -2.82 -2.56
C VAL A 61 18.52 -4.12 -2.88
N LYS A 62 19.21 -5.26 -2.78
CA LYS A 62 18.63 -6.59 -3.00
C LYS A 62 17.51 -6.90 -2.01
N LEU A 63 17.70 -6.61 -0.73
CA LEU A 63 16.69 -6.81 0.30
C LEU A 63 15.43 -6.00 0.00
N PHE A 64 15.59 -4.73 -0.39
CA PHE A 64 14.47 -3.89 -0.79
C PHE A 64 13.77 -4.40 -2.05
N THR A 65 14.50 -4.82 -3.08
CA THR A 65 13.89 -5.39 -4.29
C THR A 65 13.18 -6.70 -4.02
N ASP A 66 13.74 -7.58 -3.19
CA ASP A 66 13.13 -8.87 -2.84
C ASP A 66 11.85 -8.64 -2.01
N ALA A 67 11.85 -7.66 -1.10
CA ALA A 67 10.67 -7.28 -0.33
C ALA A 67 9.55 -6.70 -1.21
N ILE A 68 9.90 -5.80 -2.15
CA ILE A 68 8.94 -5.24 -3.11
C ILE A 68 8.35 -6.34 -4.01
N MET A 69 9.20 -7.23 -4.55
CA MET A 69 8.75 -8.34 -5.39
C MET A 69 7.87 -9.33 -4.62
N LEU A 70 8.18 -9.59 -3.34
CA LEU A 70 7.33 -10.41 -2.49
C LEU A 70 5.97 -9.76 -2.26
N PHE A 71 5.94 -8.46 -2.00
CA PHE A 71 4.70 -7.70 -1.84
C PHE A 71 3.83 -7.74 -3.10
N ILE A 72 4.42 -7.51 -4.28
CA ILE A 72 3.70 -7.59 -5.58
C ILE A 72 3.16 -9.01 -5.79
N LYS A 73 3.96 -10.05 -5.57
CA LYS A 73 3.49 -11.44 -5.70
C LYS A 73 2.34 -11.78 -4.76
N ARG A 74 2.31 -11.17 -3.58
CA ARG A 74 1.21 -11.35 -2.61
C ARG A 74 -0.05 -10.62 -3.05
N LEU A 75 0.07 -9.44 -3.67
CA LEU A 75 -1.06 -8.74 -4.28
C LEU A 75 -1.61 -9.51 -5.48
N ASP A 76 -0.75 -10.06 -6.32
CA ASP A 76 -1.14 -10.88 -7.47
C ASP A 76 -1.89 -12.15 -7.03
N ALA A 77 -1.35 -12.84 -6.03
CA ALA A 77 -2.01 -14.00 -5.42
C ALA A 77 -3.33 -13.68 -4.70
N MET A 78 -3.55 -12.42 -4.28
CA MET A 78 -4.81 -11.97 -3.71
C MET A 78 -5.88 -11.78 -4.79
N VAL A 79 -5.49 -11.49 -6.03
CA VAL A 79 -6.40 -11.25 -7.15
C VAL A 79 -6.81 -12.56 -7.83
N GLU A 80 -6.00 -13.62 -7.76
CA GLU A 80 -6.17 -14.81 -8.62
C GLU A 80 -6.92 -15.99 -7.96
N GLU A 81 -7.27 -15.93 -6.67
CA GLU A 81 -7.72 -17.12 -5.93
C GLU A 81 -9.21 -17.11 -5.49
N ASP A 82 -10.12 -17.08 -6.46
CA ASP A 82 -11.57 -17.15 -6.22
C ASP A 82 -12.14 -18.58 -6.19
N ARG A 83 -11.37 -19.60 -6.59
CA ARG A 83 -11.86 -20.97 -6.76
C ARG A 83 -11.36 -21.91 -5.66
N ILE A 84 -12.25 -22.26 -4.74
CA ILE A 84 -12.00 -23.30 -3.73
C ILE A 84 -12.27 -24.68 -4.35
N PRO A 85 -11.30 -25.61 -4.36
CA PRO A 85 -11.53 -27.00 -4.77
C PRO A 85 -12.60 -27.68 -3.90
N PRO A 86 -13.46 -28.55 -4.46
CA PRO A 86 -14.56 -29.19 -3.71
C PRO A 86 -14.12 -30.01 -2.49
N ASP A 87 -12.87 -30.45 -2.46
CA ASP A 87 -12.24 -31.30 -1.44
C ASP A 87 -11.28 -30.53 -0.51
N ALA A 88 -11.19 -29.20 -0.65
CA ALA A 88 -10.27 -28.40 0.14
C ALA A 88 -10.74 -28.28 1.61
N MET A 89 -9.91 -28.73 2.55
CA MET A 89 -10.15 -28.56 3.99
C MET A 89 -9.78 -27.17 4.52
N ARG A 90 -9.21 -26.30 3.68
CA ARG A 90 -8.78 -24.95 4.06
C ARG A 90 -8.99 -23.99 2.91
N VAL A 91 -9.61 -22.85 3.24
CA VAL A 91 -9.72 -21.71 2.32
C VAL A 91 -8.38 -20.94 2.25
N PRO A 92 -8.03 -20.40 1.07
CA PRO A 92 -6.92 -19.47 0.94
C PRO A 92 -7.03 -18.33 1.96
N THR A 93 -5.90 -17.86 2.48
CA THR A 93 -5.86 -16.80 3.50
C THR A 93 -6.53 -15.49 3.03
N PHE A 94 -6.55 -15.25 1.72
CA PHE A 94 -7.14 -14.07 1.10
C PHE A 94 -8.44 -14.38 0.35
N TYR A 95 -9.04 -15.56 0.59
CA TYR A 95 -10.33 -15.87 0.01
C TYR A 95 -11.36 -14.84 0.48
N ALA A 96 -11.93 -14.10 -0.45
CA ALA A 96 -13.05 -13.20 -0.23
C ALA A 96 -14.24 -13.76 -0.99
N MET A 97 -15.36 -13.97 -0.29
CA MET A 97 -16.59 -14.42 -0.94
C MET A 97 -17.03 -13.35 -1.93
N GLU A 98 -17.21 -13.73 -3.20
CA GLU A 98 -17.76 -12.86 -4.24
C GLU A 98 -19.15 -12.38 -3.79
N ALA A 99 -19.27 -11.07 -3.53
CA ALA A 99 -20.52 -10.49 -3.07
C ALA A 99 -21.51 -10.47 -4.23
N LYS A 100 -22.50 -11.37 -4.21
CA LYS A 100 -23.61 -11.38 -5.17
C LYS A 100 -24.46 -10.11 -4.97
N GLU A 101 -24.59 -9.33 -6.05
CA GLU A 101 -25.48 -8.16 -6.22
C GLU A 101 -25.23 -6.96 -5.27
N ASN A 102 -24.22 -6.15 -5.64
CA ASN A 102 -24.21 -4.67 -5.69
C ASN A 102 -22.73 -4.25 -5.75
N GLU A 103 -22.22 -4.00 -6.95
CA GLU A 103 -20.78 -3.79 -7.23
C GLU A 103 -20.09 -2.71 -6.36
N ASN A 104 -20.87 -1.78 -5.77
CA ASN A 104 -20.32 -0.67 -5.00
C ASN A 104 -20.35 -0.86 -3.47
N THR A 105 -21.08 -1.85 -2.95
CA THR A 105 -21.24 -2.07 -1.50
C THR A 105 -19.93 -2.36 -0.76
N PRO A 106 -19.05 -3.29 -1.22
CA PRO A 106 -17.82 -3.61 -0.48
C PRO A 106 -16.84 -2.42 -0.46
N LEU A 107 -16.77 -1.65 -1.54
CA LEU A 107 -15.92 -0.45 -1.60
C LEU A 107 -16.44 0.63 -0.64
N ALA A 108 -17.75 0.91 -0.64
CA ALA A 108 -18.35 1.90 0.24
C ALA A 108 -18.12 1.56 1.73
N VAL A 109 -18.32 0.29 2.11
CA VAL A 109 -18.06 -0.17 3.48
C VAL A 109 -16.58 -0.03 3.85
N THR A 110 -15.68 -0.46 2.98
CA THR A 110 -14.23 -0.38 3.22
C THR A 110 -13.78 1.08 3.39
N CYS A 111 -14.26 1.98 2.54
CA CYS A 111 -13.96 3.40 2.65
C CYS A 111 -14.59 4.03 3.89
N ALA A 112 -15.81 3.64 4.29
CA ALA A 112 -16.43 4.13 5.52
C ALA A 112 -15.61 3.75 6.76
N ILE A 113 -15.16 2.50 6.84
CA ILE A 113 -14.25 2.04 7.91
C ILE A 113 -12.95 2.85 7.89
N ALA A 114 -12.38 3.09 6.71
CA ALA A 114 -11.17 3.90 6.56
C ALA A 114 -11.35 5.35 7.04
N VAL A 115 -12.50 5.97 6.75
CA VAL A 115 -12.84 7.32 7.23
C VAL A 115 -12.93 7.35 8.75
N VAL A 116 -13.63 6.38 9.36
CA VAL A 116 -13.73 6.29 10.83
C VAL A 116 -12.35 6.10 11.45
N PHE A 117 -11.54 5.21 10.89
CA PHE A 117 -10.16 4.99 11.33
C PHE A 117 -9.34 6.29 11.28
N GLY A 118 -9.42 7.05 10.18
CA GLY A 118 -8.76 8.35 10.06
C GLY A 118 -9.27 9.39 11.06
N ALA A 119 -10.59 9.47 11.24
CA ALA A 119 -11.22 10.40 12.18
C ALA A 119 -10.77 10.17 13.62
N ILE A 120 -10.58 8.90 14.04
CA ILE A 120 -10.03 8.56 15.36
C ILE A 120 -8.61 9.14 15.52
N HIS A 121 -7.77 9.10 14.49
CA HIS A 121 -6.42 9.68 14.55
C HIS A 121 -6.47 11.22 14.56
N CYS A 122 -7.41 11.80 13.81
CA CYS A 122 -7.70 13.24 13.85
C CYS A 122 -8.16 13.68 15.25
N ALA A 123 -8.82 12.84 16.05
CA ALA A 123 -9.14 13.18 17.44
C ALA A 123 -7.88 13.49 18.28
N GLY A 124 -6.72 12.96 17.88
CA GLY A 124 -5.41 13.27 18.43
C GLY A 124 -4.82 14.62 18.00
N TRP A 125 -5.58 15.52 17.37
CA TRP A 125 -5.08 16.79 16.84
C TRP A 125 -4.32 17.65 17.87
N ALA A 126 -4.80 17.63 19.12
CA ALA A 126 -4.27 18.38 20.24
C ALA A 126 -3.28 17.58 21.11
N PHE A 127 -2.84 16.40 20.66
CA PHE A 127 -1.80 15.66 21.38
C PHE A 127 -0.50 16.46 21.47
N ARG A 128 0.22 16.26 22.57
CA ARG A 128 1.52 16.87 22.80
C ARG A 128 2.58 15.98 22.18
N PHE A 129 3.28 16.51 21.18
CA PHE A 129 4.40 15.84 20.54
C PHE A 129 5.72 16.45 21.01
N GLN A 130 6.80 15.67 20.93
CA GLN A 130 8.14 16.10 21.35
C GLN A 130 8.69 17.18 20.42
N THR A 131 8.47 17.02 19.11
CA THR A 131 8.85 18.03 18.13
C THR A 131 7.63 18.56 17.37
N PRO A 132 7.69 19.81 16.88
CA PRO A 132 6.65 20.34 16.00
C PRO A 132 6.52 19.55 14.69
N ALA A 133 7.61 18.94 14.21
CA ALA A 133 7.61 18.14 12.99
C ALA A 133 6.74 16.88 13.14
N ASP A 134 6.91 16.14 14.24
CA ASP A 134 6.11 14.94 14.56
C ASP A 134 4.61 15.29 14.65
N ALA A 135 4.28 16.43 15.27
CA ALA A 135 2.90 16.91 15.36
C ALA A 135 2.28 17.17 13.98
N TRP A 136 3.03 17.82 13.08
CA TRP A 136 2.56 18.09 11.73
C TRP A 136 2.47 16.83 10.89
N MET A 137 3.44 15.92 11.01
CA MET A 137 3.42 14.61 10.35
C MET A 137 2.19 13.80 10.77
N TRP A 138 1.88 13.76 12.07
CA TRP A 138 0.66 13.14 12.58
C TRP A 138 -0.60 13.78 12.00
N ARG A 139 -0.73 15.11 12.09
CA ARG A 139 -1.93 15.85 11.65
C ARG A 139 -2.19 15.71 10.15
N VAL A 140 -1.15 15.92 9.34
CA VAL A 140 -1.24 15.80 7.88
C VAL A 140 -1.58 14.37 7.50
N SER A 141 -0.91 13.38 8.10
CA SER A 141 -1.19 11.97 7.78
C SER A 141 -2.60 11.56 8.20
N SER A 142 -3.07 11.98 9.37
CA SER A 142 -4.43 11.76 9.86
C SER A 142 -5.49 12.37 8.93
N ALA A 143 -5.26 13.60 8.47
CA ALA A 143 -6.13 14.27 7.51
C ALA A 143 -6.15 13.52 6.17
N ILE A 144 -4.99 13.11 5.64
CA ILE A 144 -4.89 12.36 4.39
C ILE A 144 -5.68 11.04 4.46
N ILE A 145 -5.49 10.25 5.52
CA ILE A 145 -6.18 8.96 5.68
C ILE A 145 -7.68 9.10 5.95
N THR A 146 -8.17 10.30 6.28
CA THR A 146 -9.60 10.60 6.43
C THR A 146 -10.20 11.11 5.13
N VAL A 147 -9.56 12.10 4.50
CA VAL A 147 -10.09 12.84 3.34
C VAL A 147 -10.12 11.99 2.08
N ILE A 148 -9.06 11.22 1.81
CA ILE A 148 -8.99 10.38 0.59
C ILE A 148 -10.14 9.36 0.52
N PRO A 149 -10.35 8.49 1.54
CA PRO A 149 -11.46 7.54 1.49
C PRO A 149 -12.82 8.23 1.54
N PHE A 150 -12.95 9.38 2.23
CA PHE A 150 -14.18 10.16 2.21
C PHE A 150 -14.52 10.66 0.81
N ALA A 151 -13.54 11.24 0.11
CA ALA A 151 -13.70 11.68 -1.28
C ALA A 151 -14.07 10.51 -2.21
N ALA A 152 -13.47 9.34 -2.01
CA ALA A 152 -13.78 8.14 -2.80
C ALA A 152 -15.26 7.70 -2.63
N VAL A 153 -15.80 7.72 -1.40
CA VAL A 153 -17.22 7.42 -1.16
C VAL A 153 -18.11 8.45 -1.84
N VAL A 154 -17.81 9.74 -1.67
CA VAL A 154 -18.61 10.83 -2.26
C VAL A 154 -18.64 10.70 -3.78
N VAL A 155 -17.49 10.48 -4.42
CA VAL A 155 -17.40 10.29 -5.87
C VAL A 155 -18.16 9.04 -6.32
N GLY A 156 -18.03 7.92 -5.60
CA GLY A 156 -18.74 6.67 -5.92
C GLY A 156 -20.26 6.79 -5.81
N VAL A 157 -20.76 7.46 -4.76
CA VAL A 157 -22.19 7.73 -4.57
C VAL A 157 -22.70 8.66 -5.66
N CYS A 158 -21.99 9.75 -5.96
CA CYS A 158 -22.36 10.67 -7.04
C CYS A 158 -22.38 9.96 -8.41
N PHE A 159 -21.41 9.08 -8.66
CA PHE A 159 -21.34 8.30 -9.90
C PHE A 159 -22.51 7.31 -10.03
N SER A 160 -22.81 6.56 -8.97
CA SER A 160 -23.96 5.64 -8.98
C SER A 160 -25.30 6.37 -9.14
N MET A 161 -25.50 7.49 -8.44
CA MET A 161 -26.69 8.33 -8.59
C MET A 161 -26.82 8.90 -10.03
N PHE A 162 -25.70 9.30 -10.63
CA PHE A 162 -25.65 9.79 -12.01
C PHE A 162 -26.09 8.74 -13.03
N LEU A 163 -25.65 7.48 -12.85
CA LEU A 163 -26.02 6.36 -13.72
C LEU A 163 -27.52 6.00 -13.60
N VAL A 164 -28.10 6.10 -12.40
CA VAL A 164 -29.48 5.66 -12.13
C VAL A 164 -30.53 6.73 -12.42
N HIS A 165 -30.28 8.00 -12.10
CA HIS A 165 -31.36 8.99 -11.94
C HIS A 165 -31.38 10.14 -12.97
N SER A 166 -30.47 10.21 -13.93
CA SER A 166 -30.34 11.45 -14.70
C SER A 166 -31.43 11.61 -15.78
N SER A 167 -32.36 12.56 -15.58
CA SER A 167 -33.29 13.11 -16.59
C SER A 167 -32.80 14.43 -17.21
N ALA A 168 -31.52 14.77 -16.97
CA ALA A 168 -30.90 16.02 -17.41
C ALA A 168 -30.66 16.12 -18.93
N LEU A 169 -30.48 17.35 -19.43
CA LEU A 169 -30.12 17.62 -20.84
C LEU A 169 -28.79 16.91 -21.21
N HIS A 170 -28.70 16.38 -22.45
CA HIS A 170 -27.58 15.56 -22.91
C HIS A 170 -26.19 16.21 -22.72
N ILE A 171 -26.09 17.53 -22.91
CA ILE A 171 -24.83 18.29 -22.74
C ILE A 171 -24.40 18.32 -21.26
N PHE A 172 -25.33 18.57 -20.35
CA PHE A 172 -25.04 18.62 -18.90
C PHE A 172 -24.62 17.24 -18.38
N LYS A 173 -25.28 16.17 -18.85
CA LYS A 173 -24.89 14.79 -18.52
C LYS A 173 -23.46 14.48 -18.94
N ARG A 174 -23.08 14.87 -20.15
CA ARG A 174 -21.75 14.58 -20.70
C ARG A 174 -20.65 15.30 -19.92
N LEU A 175 -20.85 16.58 -19.60
CA LEU A 175 -19.91 17.36 -18.79
C LEU A 175 -19.75 16.76 -17.38
N LEU A 176 -20.87 16.47 -16.70
CA LEU A 176 -20.86 15.88 -15.36
C LEU A 176 -20.19 14.50 -15.36
N GLY A 177 -20.42 13.68 -16.39
CA GLY A 177 -19.74 12.39 -16.56
C GLY A 177 -18.21 12.52 -16.66
N TYR A 178 -17.70 13.48 -17.44
CA TYR A 178 -16.25 13.73 -17.51
C TYR A 178 -15.67 14.21 -16.17
N ILE A 179 -16.40 15.05 -15.44
CA ILE A 179 -15.99 15.52 -14.11
C ILE A 179 -15.90 14.34 -13.13
N LEU A 180 -16.93 13.48 -13.07
CA LEU A 180 -16.94 12.31 -12.19
C LEU A 180 -15.85 11.29 -12.56
N LEU A 181 -15.60 11.08 -13.85
CA LEU A 181 -14.51 10.21 -14.32
C LEU A 181 -13.14 10.77 -13.91
N ALA A 182 -12.91 12.07 -14.10
CA ALA A 182 -11.68 12.73 -13.69
C ALA A 182 -11.49 12.68 -12.16
N ALA A 183 -12.56 12.88 -11.40
CA ALA A 183 -12.54 12.77 -9.94
C ALA A 183 -12.23 11.33 -9.48
N GLY A 184 -12.81 10.32 -10.14
CA GLY A 184 -12.47 8.91 -9.91
C GLY A 184 -11.00 8.63 -10.21
N GLY A 185 -10.49 9.07 -11.37
CA GLY A 185 -9.07 8.94 -11.72
C GLY A 185 -8.14 9.61 -10.69
N PHE A 186 -8.51 10.79 -10.21
CA PHE A 186 -7.77 11.51 -9.17
C PHE A 186 -7.74 10.73 -7.85
N THR A 187 -8.85 10.13 -7.42
CA THR A 187 -8.86 9.30 -6.20
C THR A 187 -7.89 8.13 -6.28
N VAL A 188 -7.80 7.44 -7.43
CA VAL A 188 -6.82 6.37 -7.66
C VAL A 188 -5.39 6.90 -7.61
N PHE A 189 -5.13 8.05 -8.22
CA PHE A 189 -3.81 8.70 -8.20
C PHE A 189 -3.35 9.05 -6.77
N THR A 190 -4.27 9.34 -5.85
CA THR A 190 -3.93 9.64 -4.45
C THR A 190 -3.66 8.41 -3.56
N LEU A 191 -3.86 7.18 -4.06
CA LEU A 191 -3.64 5.96 -3.27
C LEU A 191 -2.21 5.78 -2.73
N PRO A 192 -1.13 6.08 -3.47
CA PRO A 192 0.23 5.98 -2.93
C PRO A 192 0.44 6.94 -1.75
N LEU A 193 -0.16 8.13 -1.79
CA LEU A 193 -0.10 9.10 -0.71
C LEU A 193 -0.84 8.60 0.53
N TYR A 194 -1.99 7.96 0.34
CA TYR A 194 -2.74 7.31 1.43
C TYR A 194 -1.92 6.20 2.11
N ILE A 195 -1.26 5.34 1.32
CA ILE A 195 -0.40 4.27 1.82
C ILE A 195 0.77 4.86 2.62
N LEU A 196 1.43 5.89 2.08
CA LEU A 196 2.55 6.56 2.77
C LEU A 196 2.11 7.18 4.10
N ALA A 197 0.97 7.88 4.12
CA ALA A 197 0.43 8.47 5.35
C ALA A 197 0.14 7.42 6.42
N ARG A 198 -0.35 6.23 6.05
CA ARG A 198 -0.51 5.11 6.99
C ARG A 198 0.82 4.63 7.57
N PHE A 199 1.87 4.53 6.77
CA PHE A 199 3.20 4.16 7.26
C PHE A 199 3.77 5.21 8.22
N VAL A 200 3.55 6.50 7.94
CA VAL A 200 3.96 7.58 8.84
C VAL A 200 3.22 7.48 10.17
N LEU A 201 1.89 7.32 10.18
CA LEU A 201 1.13 7.15 11.43
C LEU A 201 1.56 5.91 12.22
N LEU A 202 1.87 4.81 11.54
CA LEU A 202 2.40 3.61 12.20
C LEU A 202 3.77 3.88 12.83
N ALA A 203 4.65 4.58 12.11
CA ALA A 203 5.97 4.96 12.63
C ALA A 203 5.86 5.90 13.84
N GLU A 204 4.98 6.89 13.79
CA GLU A 204 4.70 7.81 14.90
C GLU A 204 4.14 7.07 16.12
N ALA A 205 3.19 6.15 15.93
CA ALA A 205 2.64 5.34 17.02
C ALA A 205 3.72 4.48 17.69
N LEU A 206 4.58 3.83 16.90
CA LEU A 206 5.71 3.04 17.41
C LEU A 206 6.75 3.92 18.13
N ALA A 207 7.04 5.11 17.58
CA ALA A 207 7.94 6.07 18.20
C ALA A 207 7.39 6.56 19.54
N GLY A 208 6.09 6.83 19.62
CA GLY A 208 5.39 7.18 20.85
C GLY A 208 5.47 6.08 21.92
N MET A 209 5.22 4.82 21.54
CA MET A 209 5.35 3.69 22.48
C MET A 209 6.78 3.48 22.97
N ARG A 210 7.80 3.69 22.13
CA ARG A 210 9.21 3.53 22.55
C ARG A 210 9.67 4.58 23.56
N ARG A 211 9.03 5.75 23.58
CA ARG A 211 9.46 6.92 24.36
C ARG A 211 8.47 7.28 25.47
N LEU A 212 7.81 6.26 26.04
CA LEU A 212 6.93 6.41 27.20
C LEU A 212 7.67 7.07 28.38
N LEU A 213 6.95 7.90 29.13
CA LEU A 213 7.46 8.53 30.35
C LEU A 213 8.01 7.47 31.31
N PRO A 214 9.05 7.78 32.12
CA PRO A 214 9.61 6.84 33.09
C PRO A 214 8.54 6.17 33.96
N GLY A 215 7.50 6.91 34.34
CA GLY A 215 6.40 6.39 35.17
C GLY A 215 5.44 5.40 34.50
N ALA A 216 5.55 5.17 33.19
CA ALA A 216 4.85 4.06 32.52
C ALA A 216 5.59 2.72 32.71
N PHE A 217 6.85 2.76 33.13
CA PHE A 217 7.62 1.59 33.54
C PHE A 217 7.54 1.35 35.06
N ASP A 218 6.90 2.26 35.80
CA ASP A 218 6.63 2.02 37.21
C ASP A 218 5.68 0.83 37.31
N VAL A 219 6.11 -0.17 38.08
CA VAL A 219 5.31 -1.36 38.33
C VAL A 219 4.08 -0.91 39.11
N VAL A 220 2.90 -1.02 38.50
CA VAL A 220 1.64 -0.86 39.22
C VAL A 220 1.64 -1.92 40.32
N GLU A 221 1.63 -1.50 41.57
CA GLU A 221 1.51 -2.39 42.73
C GLU A 221 0.08 -2.94 42.80
N TRP A 222 -0.20 -3.94 41.95
CA TRP A 222 -1.51 -4.61 41.90
C TRP A 222 -1.95 -5.19 43.26
N SER A 223 -1.00 -5.43 44.17
CA SER A 223 -1.22 -5.84 45.56
C SER A 223 -2.04 -4.83 46.37
N ASP A 224 -1.93 -3.53 46.07
CA ASP A 224 -2.68 -2.48 46.77
C ASP A 224 -4.17 -2.43 46.37
N PHE A 225 -4.50 -2.99 45.21
CA PHE A 225 -5.89 -3.07 44.73
C PHE A 225 -6.65 -4.28 45.28
N PHE A 226 -5.96 -5.23 45.93
CA PHE A 226 -6.63 -6.28 46.67
C PHE A 226 -7.09 -5.72 48.02
N PRO A 227 -8.39 -5.78 48.35
CA PRO A 227 -8.87 -5.42 49.67
C PRO A 227 -8.18 -6.34 50.68
N HIS A 228 -7.28 -5.75 51.46
CA HIS A 228 -6.64 -6.39 52.59
C HIS A 228 -7.70 -6.50 53.68
N ILE A 229 -7.99 -7.74 54.09
CA ILE A 229 -8.93 -8.09 55.16
C ILE A 229 -8.16 -8.13 56.48
#